data_AF-A0A2S8RFX3-F1
#
_entry.id   AF-A0A2S8RFX3-F1
#
_cell.length_a   1.000
_cell.length_b   1.000
_cell.length_c   1.000
_cell.angle_alpha   90.00
_cell.angle_beta   90.00
_cell.angle_gamma   90.00
#
_symmetry.space_group_name_H-M   'P 1'
#
loop_
_entity.id
_entity.type
_entity.pdbx_description
1 polymer ?
#
loop_
_entity_poly.entity_id
_entity_poly.type
_entity_poly.pdbx_seq_one_letter_code
_entity_poly.pdbx_strand_id
1 'polypeptide(L)'
;MTDGTPGVWTRPGRPRRSRRTHPPDPLARLFLDVSGEVPDDASIARMRRVSAALNLHDNDALWSVLAVLEYYARLYEVMPDRIRKVGEGGLDTMRVEVREATDVLMAQHRDALARCKETIRLAEHMIHEHEERYRATLAGLNEAALDALVDRAANRIARAAGNRLMGAFAAATREQRARLDGAVAAFERATLEAGRQAQAGAQILERRYWRTLRATLALGLTMLAGAAAIAVWLAVWRG
;
A
#
# COMPACT_ATOMS: atom_id res chain seq x y z
N MET A 1 18.13 113.78 -71.61
CA MET A 1 17.21 114.45 -70.66
C MET A 1 17.63 113.99 -69.27
N THR A 2 18.73 114.46 -68.67
CA THR A 2 18.97 115.78 -68.03
C THR A 2 17.87 116.20 -67.06
N ASP A 3 18.09 115.91 -65.78
CA ASP A 3 18.05 116.84 -64.62
C ASP A 3 18.10 115.95 -63.36
N GLY A 4 18.93 116.17 -62.34
CA GLY A 4 19.43 117.43 -61.82
C GLY A 4 18.75 117.69 -60.48
N THR A 5 19.32 117.22 -59.36
CA THR A 5 19.21 117.88 -58.03
C THR A 5 20.18 117.23 -57.03
N PRO A 6 20.98 118.03 -56.29
CA PRO A 6 21.98 117.53 -55.35
C PRO A 6 21.58 117.70 -53.87
N GLY A 7 22.12 116.82 -53.03
CA GLY A 7 22.67 117.20 -51.72
C GLY A 7 21.75 117.18 -50.50
N VAL A 8 21.90 116.15 -49.66
CA VAL A 8 21.84 116.29 -48.20
C VAL A 8 22.90 115.39 -47.58
N TRP A 9 23.90 116.02 -46.97
CA TRP A 9 24.92 115.36 -46.14
C TRP A 9 24.37 115.19 -44.71
N THR A 10 24.01 113.97 -44.32
CA THR A 10 23.78 113.61 -42.92
C THR A 10 25.02 112.89 -42.37
N ARG A 11 25.72 113.57 -41.45
CA ARG A 11 26.85 113.04 -40.69
C ARG A 11 26.46 111.76 -39.92
N PRO A 12 27.34 110.76 -39.81
CA PRO A 12 27.07 109.57 -39.02
C PRO A 12 27.10 109.90 -37.51
N GLY A 13 26.00 109.58 -36.83
CA GLY A 13 25.92 109.62 -35.38
C GLY A 13 26.92 108.65 -34.75
N ARG A 14 27.66 109.14 -33.76
CA ARG A 14 28.57 108.36 -32.92
C ARG A 14 27.86 107.15 -32.28
N PRO A 15 28.50 105.98 -32.16
CA PRO A 15 27.93 104.86 -31.41
C PRO A 15 27.81 105.23 -29.93
N ARG A 16 26.60 105.11 -29.39
CA ARG A 16 26.33 105.27 -27.95
C ARG A 16 27.06 104.18 -27.17
N ARG A 17 28.11 104.62 -26.51
CA ARG A 17 28.66 104.17 -25.23
C ARG A 17 27.85 103.08 -24.51
N SER A 18 28.55 101.96 -24.31
CA SER A 18 28.65 101.19 -23.06
C SER A 18 27.34 100.70 -22.45
N ARG A 19 27.08 99.41 -22.72
CA ARG A 19 26.44 98.46 -21.81
C ARG A 19 27.04 98.69 -20.41
N ARG A 20 26.30 99.39 -19.54
CA ARG A 20 26.59 99.43 -18.10
C ARG A 20 26.35 98.01 -17.60
N THR A 21 27.40 97.20 -17.55
CA THR A 21 27.46 96.04 -16.67
C THR A 21 27.23 96.57 -15.26
N HIS A 22 26.03 96.33 -14.74
CA HIS A 22 25.70 96.56 -13.35
C HIS A 22 26.79 95.85 -12.51
N PRO A 23 27.35 96.49 -11.46
CA PRO A 23 28.27 95.78 -10.58
C PRO A 23 27.57 94.50 -10.07
N PRO A 24 28.30 93.37 -9.92
CA PRO A 24 27.69 92.15 -9.39
C PRO A 24 27.06 92.49 -8.04
N ASP A 25 25.78 92.16 -7.89
CA ASP A 25 25.02 92.45 -6.67
C ASP A 25 25.80 91.90 -5.46
N PRO A 26 26.20 92.74 -4.49
CA PRO A 26 26.94 92.29 -3.32
C PRO A 26 26.21 91.17 -2.55
N LEU A 27 24.87 91.17 -2.54
CA LEU A 27 24.07 90.06 -1.96
C LEU A 27 24.24 88.78 -2.75
N ALA A 28 24.22 88.87 -4.09
CA ALA A 28 24.32 87.70 -4.94
C ALA A 28 25.69 87.03 -4.81
N ARG A 29 26.75 87.84 -4.71
CA ARG A 29 28.10 87.34 -4.46
C ARG A 29 28.22 86.71 -3.08
N LEU A 30 27.73 87.36 -2.04
CA LEU A 30 27.81 86.83 -0.68
C LEU A 30 26.99 85.53 -0.55
N PHE A 31 25.81 85.46 -1.16
CA PHE A 31 25.00 84.24 -1.19
C PHE A 31 25.71 83.11 -1.92
N LEU A 32 26.38 83.39 -3.04
CA LEU A 32 27.19 82.41 -3.75
C LEU A 32 28.36 81.91 -2.88
N ASP A 33 29.04 82.81 -2.16
CA ASP A 33 30.15 82.46 -1.27
C ASP A 33 29.69 81.58 -0.09
N VAL A 34 28.47 81.76 0.41
CA VAL A 34 27.89 81.01 1.53
C VAL A 34 27.26 79.69 1.10
N SER A 35 26.48 79.69 0.01
CA SER A 35 25.66 78.55 -0.42
C SER A 35 26.33 77.68 -1.50
N GLY A 36 27.34 78.20 -2.19
CA GLY A 36 27.94 77.57 -3.37
C GLY A 36 27.04 77.57 -4.61
N GLU A 37 25.83 78.14 -4.52
CA GLU A 37 24.86 78.22 -5.61
C GLU A 37 24.53 79.68 -5.95
N VAL A 38 24.19 79.94 -7.22
CA VAL A 38 23.74 81.28 -7.64
C VAL A 38 22.30 81.50 -7.13
N PRO A 39 22.00 82.61 -6.42
CA PRO A 39 20.65 82.87 -5.96
C PRO A 39 19.71 83.14 -7.12
N ASP A 40 18.45 82.74 -6.99
CA ASP A 40 17.43 83.11 -7.96
C ASP A 40 16.97 84.58 -7.74
N ASP A 41 16.33 85.16 -8.75
CA ASP A 41 15.88 86.55 -8.69
C ASP A 41 14.86 86.77 -7.54
N ALA A 42 14.12 85.73 -7.15
CA ALA A 42 13.17 85.76 -6.06
C ALA A 42 13.86 85.85 -4.69
N SER A 43 14.95 85.10 -4.48
CA SER A 43 15.81 85.12 -3.31
C SER A 43 16.49 86.48 -3.17
N ILE A 44 17.05 87.02 -4.25
CA ILE A 44 17.63 88.37 -4.24
C ILE A 44 16.56 89.40 -3.85
N ALA A 45 15.37 89.31 -4.44
CA ALA A 45 14.28 90.23 -4.12
C ALA A 45 13.78 90.08 -2.66
N ARG A 46 13.72 88.86 -2.11
CA ARG A 46 13.38 88.60 -0.69
C ARG A 46 14.44 89.21 0.23
N MET A 47 15.70 88.92 0.00
CA MET A 47 16.81 89.47 0.78
C MET A 47 16.82 91.01 0.73
N ARG A 48 16.62 91.62 -0.44
CA ARG A 48 16.53 93.08 -0.55
C ARG A 48 15.35 93.68 0.21
N ARG A 49 14.18 93.03 0.20
CA ARG A 49 13.01 93.47 0.98
C ARG A 49 13.27 93.41 2.49
N VAL A 50 13.87 92.32 2.96
CA VAL A 50 14.22 92.14 4.38
C VAL A 50 15.31 93.13 4.80
N SER A 51 16.33 93.31 3.97
CA SER A 51 17.40 94.28 4.18
C SER A 51 16.88 95.73 4.26
N ALA A 52 15.95 96.11 3.37
CA ALA A 52 15.30 97.42 3.41
C ALA A 52 14.43 97.61 4.66
N ALA A 53 13.71 96.57 5.11
CA ALA A 53 12.89 96.63 6.32
C ALA A 53 13.73 96.76 7.59
N LEU A 54 14.95 96.21 7.59
CA LEU A 54 15.91 96.27 8.69
C LEU A 54 16.86 97.47 8.59
N ASN A 55 16.71 98.32 7.57
CA ASN A 55 17.58 99.48 7.29
C ASN A 55 19.08 99.12 7.28
N LEU A 56 19.44 97.99 6.66
CA LEU A 56 20.82 97.54 6.59
C LEU A 56 21.60 98.35 5.56
N HIS A 57 22.78 98.81 5.95
CA HIS A 57 23.69 99.50 5.05
C HIS A 57 24.56 98.50 4.27
N ASP A 58 25.17 98.96 3.18
CA ASP A 58 26.08 98.15 2.37
C ASP A 58 27.28 97.71 3.24
N ASN A 59 27.60 96.41 3.21
CA ASN A 59 28.69 95.75 3.95
C ASN A 59 28.44 95.49 5.45
N ASP A 60 27.20 95.48 5.92
CA ASP A 60 26.90 95.03 7.28
C ASP A 60 27.11 93.50 7.42
N ALA A 61 27.67 93.06 8.54
CA ALA A 61 27.82 91.63 8.87
C ALA A 61 26.48 90.89 8.82
N LEU A 62 25.36 91.59 9.02
CA LEU A 62 24.02 91.01 8.95
C LEU A 62 23.63 90.52 7.54
N TRP A 63 24.31 90.97 6.48
CA TRP A 63 24.12 90.45 5.12
C TRP A 63 24.51 88.98 5.03
N SER A 64 25.54 88.56 5.78
CA SER A 64 25.94 87.15 5.85
C SER A 64 24.87 86.28 6.52
N VAL A 65 24.29 86.77 7.62
CA VAL A 65 23.18 86.09 8.31
C VAL A 65 21.96 85.99 7.40
N LEU A 66 21.64 87.05 6.67
CA LEU A 66 20.52 87.07 5.74
C LEU A 66 20.71 86.07 4.58
N ALA A 67 21.92 85.96 4.03
CA ALA A 67 22.23 84.97 3.01
C ALA A 67 22.13 83.53 3.52
N VAL A 68 22.61 83.27 4.74
CA VAL A 68 22.47 81.95 5.40
C VAL A 68 21.00 81.59 5.64
N LEU A 69 20.20 82.55 6.11
CA LEU A 69 18.77 82.32 6.34
C LEU A 69 18.01 82.06 5.04
N GLU A 70 18.31 82.82 3.98
CA GLU A 70 17.72 82.57 2.65
C GLU A 70 18.15 81.21 2.09
N TYR A 71 19.40 80.80 2.32
CA TYR A 71 19.88 79.46 1.96
C TYR A 71 19.09 78.36 2.69
N TYR A 72 18.89 78.49 4.01
CA TYR A 72 18.08 77.51 4.76
C TYR A 72 16.62 77.51 4.34
N ALA A 73 16.02 78.68 4.09
CA ALA A 73 14.65 78.78 3.59
C ALA A 73 14.50 78.01 2.26
N ARG A 74 15.41 78.23 1.31
CA ARG A 74 15.43 77.53 0.02
C ARG A 74 15.67 76.03 0.18
N LEU A 75 16.59 75.65 1.07
CA LEU A 75 16.85 74.25 1.37
C LEU A 75 15.58 73.55 1.86
N TYR A 76 14.86 74.15 2.80
CA TYR A 76 13.62 73.59 3.33
C TYR A 76 12.44 73.61 2.34
N GLU A 77 12.42 74.54 1.38
CA GLU A 77 11.42 74.52 0.30
C GLU A 77 11.63 73.33 -0.66
N VAL A 78 12.87 73.03 -1.05
CA VAL A 78 13.16 71.98 -2.04
C VAL A 78 13.31 70.58 -1.43
N MET A 79 13.61 70.49 -0.13
CA MET A 79 13.93 69.23 0.53
C MET A 79 12.76 68.21 0.57
N PRO A 80 11.50 68.61 0.84
CA PRO A 80 10.36 67.67 0.81
C PRO A 80 10.19 66.98 -0.54
N ASP A 81 10.33 67.72 -1.64
CA ASP A 81 10.24 67.16 -2.99
C ASP A 81 11.43 66.24 -3.32
N ARG A 82 12.64 66.57 -2.86
CA ARG A 82 13.80 65.68 -3.00
C ARG A 82 13.60 64.38 -2.23
N ILE A 83 13.10 64.45 -1.00
CA ILE A 83 12.79 63.28 -0.17
C ILE A 83 11.71 62.42 -0.85
N ARG A 84 10.64 63.04 -1.34
CA ARG A 84 9.56 62.34 -2.05
C ARG A 84 10.08 61.64 -3.30
N LYS A 85 10.90 62.31 -4.13
CA LYS A 85 11.46 61.72 -5.35
C LYS A 85 12.37 60.52 -5.07
N VAL A 86 13.21 60.61 -4.04
CA VAL A 86 14.07 59.48 -3.61
C VAL A 86 13.23 58.36 -2.99
N GLY A 87 12.21 58.71 -2.20
CA GLY A 87 11.30 57.77 -1.56
C GLY A 87 10.42 57.00 -2.54
N GLU A 88 9.86 57.67 -3.55
CA GLU A 88 9.05 57.04 -4.61
C GLU A 88 9.86 55.95 -5.34
N GLY A 89 11.08 56.26 -5.77
CA GLY A 89 11.95 55.29 -6.44
C GLY A 89 12.33 54.08 -5.57
N GLY A 90 12.63 54.32 -4.29
CA GLY A 90 12.96 53.24 -3.34
C GLY A 90 11.76 52.36 -3.00
N LEU A 91 10.59 52.96 -2.76
CA LEU A 91 9.37 52.24 -2.41
C LEU A 91 8.80 51.46 -3.59
N ASP A 92 8.88 51.98 -4.81
CA ASP A 92 8.44 51.24 -5.99
C ASP A 92 9.33 50.04 -6.26
N THR A 93 10.65 50.19 -6.11
CA THR A 93 11.60 49.06 -6.22
C THR A 93 11.29 47.99 -5.17
N MET A 94 11.14 48.40 -3.90
CA MET A 94 10.79 47.48 -2.81
C MET A 94 9.44 46.79 -3.06
N ARG A 95 8.45 47.50 -3.61
CA ARG A 95 7.13 46.92 -3.93
C ARG A 95 7.24 45.87 -5.03
N VAL A 96 8.08 46.09 -6.04
CA VAL A 96 8.33 45.11 -7.11
C VAL A 96 9.01 43.87 -6.52
N GLU A 97 10.09 44.05 -5.75
CA GLU A 97 10.79 42.92 -5.12
C GLU A 97 9.87 42.11 -4.19
N VAL A 98 9.03 42.77 -3.38
CA VAL A 98 8.08 42.09 -2.50
C VAL A 98 7.03 41.32 -3.30
N ARG A 99 6.55 41.87 -4.42
CA ARG A 99 5.60 41.17 -5.31
C ARG A 99 6.27 39.93 -5.93
N GLU A 100 7.47 40.08 -6.47
CA GLU A 100 8.22 38.97 -7.06
C GLU A 100 8.51 37.86 -6.04
N ALA A 101 8.95 38.23 -4.84
CA ALA A 101 9.19 37.27 -3.76
C ALA A 101 7.90 36.56 -3.34
N THR A 102 6.78 37.28 -3.27
CA THR A 102 5.48 36.71 -2.97
C THR A 102 5.02 35.75 -4.07
N ASP A 103 5.20 36.11 -5.34
CA ASP A 103 4.82 35.28 -6.49
C ASP A 103 5.64 33.98 -6.53
N VAL A 104 6.94 34.06 -6.26
CA VAL A 104 7.82 32.89 -6.13
C VAL A 104 7.36 31.99 -4.98
N LEU A 105 7.06 32.57 -3.81
CA LEU A 105 6.56 31.81 -2.66
C LEU A 105 5.22 31.13 -2.96
N MET A 106 4.31 31.83 -3.63
CA MET A 106 3.01 31.27 -4.03
C MET A 106 3.18 30.15 -5.07
N ALA A 107 4.12 30.27 -6.00
CA ALA A 107 4.46 29.20 -6.93
C ALA A 107 5.01 27.98 -6.20
N GLN A 108 5.91 28.16 -5.23
CA GLN A 108 6.45 27.08 -4.41
C GLN A 108 5.35 26.39 -3.58
N HIS A 109 4.43 27.15 -2.98
CA HIS A 109 3.29 26.57 -2.26
C HIS A 109 2.38 25.75 -3.17
N ARG A 110 2.08 26.24 -4.38
CA ARG A 110 1.28 25.48 -5.36
C ARG A 110 1.99 24.20 -5.80
N ASP A 111 3.29 24.24 -6.04
CA ASP A 111 4.09 23.06 -6.36
C ASP A 111 4.11 22.04 -5.21
N ALA A 112 4.32 22.50 -3.98
CA ALA A 112 4.28 21.64 -2.80
C ALA A 112 2.91 20.97 -2.62
N LEU A 113 1.81 21.72 -2.83
CA LEU A 113 0.46 21.17 -2.81
C LEU A 113 0.22 20.15 -3.93
N ALA A 114 0.76 20.40 -5.13
CA ALA A 114 0.68 19.45 -6.24
C ALA A 114 1.41 18.14 -5.93
N ARG A 115 2.63 18.23 -5.37
CA ARG A 115 3.40 17.05 -4.90
C ARG A 115 2.65 16.30 -3.80
N CYS A 116 2.09 17.00 -2.82
CA CYS A 116 1.31 16.38 -1.76
C CYS A 116 0.10 15.63 -2.33
N LYS A 117 -0.65 16.26 -3.25
CA LYS A 117 -1.79 15.62 -3.92
C LYS A 117 -1.38 14.34 -4.66
N GLU A 118 -0.23 14.34 -5.31
CA GLU A 118 0.27 13.16 -6.02
C GLU A 118 0.64 12.03 -5.04
N THR A 119 1.28 12.36 -3.91
CA THR A 119 1.56 11.36 -2.86
C THR A 119 0.30 10.77 -2.25
N ILE A 120 -0.77 11.58 -2.09
CA ILE A 120 -2.07 11.10 -1.59
C ILE A 120 -2.69 10.13 -2.60
N ARG A 121 -2.69 10.45 -3.89
CA ARG A 121 -3.20 9.55 -4.94
C ARG A 121 -2.43 8.24 -5.00
N LEU A 122 -1.11 8.30 -4.87
CA LEU A 122 -0.28 7.10 -4.82
C LEU A 122 -0.66 6.23 -3.61
N ALA A 123 -0.83 6.85 -2.43
CA ALA A 123 -1.24 6.14 -1.22
C ALA A 123 -2.65 5.53 -1.37
N GLU A 124 -3.61 6.25 -1.95
CA GLU A 124 -4.96 5.75 -2.25
C GLU A 124 -4.90 4.52 -3.17
N HIS A 125 -4.09 4.58 -4.23
CA HIS A 125 -3.91 3.45 -5.14
C HIS A 125 -3.32 2.23 -4.43
N MET A 126 -2.28 2.42 -3.61
CA MET A 126 -1.68 1.34 -2.84
C MET A 126 -2.66 0.73 -1.83
N ILE A 127 -3.47 1.55 -1.15
CA ILE A 127 -4.48 1.07 -0.20
C ILE A 127 -5.49 0.19 -0.92
N HIS A 128 -5.97 0.62 -2.09
CA HIS A 128 -6.95 -0.15 -2.84
C HIS A 128 -6.37 -1.48 -3.34
N GLU A 129 -5.14 -1.46 -3.86
CA GLU A 129 -4.44 -2.68 -4.28
C GLU A 129 -4.22 -3.64 -3.09
N HIS A 130 -3.81 -3.11 -1.94
CA HIS A 130 -3.66 -3.91 -0.73
C HIS A 130 -5.00 -4.51 -0.28
N GLU A 131 -6.08 -3.74 -0.29
CA GLU A 131 -7.43 -4.20 0.06
C GLU A 131 -7.88 -5.37 -0.83
N GLU A 132 -7.67 -5.28 -2.14
CA GLU A 132 -7.97 -6.36 -3.09
C GLU A 132 -7.13 -7.61 -2.81
N ARG A 133 -5.81 -7.45 -2.64
CA ARG A 133 -4.92 -8.58 -2.30
C ARG A 133 -5.28 -9.23 -0.97
N TYR A 134 -5.64 -8.43 0.04
CA TYR A 134 -6.07 -8.94 1.34
C TYR A 134 -7.38 -9.74 1.20
N ARG A 135 -8.36 -9.22 0.47
CA ARG A 135 -9.62 -9.94 0.20
C ARG A 135 -9.39 -11.25 -0.53
N ALA A 136 -8.55 -11.25 -1.56
CA ALA A 136 -8.21 -12.46 -2.31
C ALA A 136 -7.49 -13.50 -1.43
N THR A 137 -6.53 -13.05 -0.60
CA THR A 137 -5.81 -13.93 0.33
C THR A 137 -6.73 -14.51 1.38
N LEU A 138 -7.65 -13.71 1.95
CA LEU A 138 -8.64 -14.17 2.91
C LEU A 138 -9.59 -15.19 2.30
N ALA A 139 -10.06 -14.97 1.07
CA ALA A 139 -10.90 -15.91 0.36
C ALA A 139 -10.18 -17.24 0.13
N GLY A 140 -8.92 -17.21 -0.35
CA GLY A 140 -8.12 -18.42 -0.58
C GLY A 140 -7.79 -19.18 0.71
N LEU A 141 -7.49 -18.49 1.81
CA LEU A 141 -7.29 -19.13 3.11
C LEU A 141 -8.56 -19.79 3.64
N ASN A 142 -9.72 -19.14 3.46
CA ASN A 142 -10.99 -19.69 3.88
C ASN A 142 -11.35 -20.95 3.07
N GLU A 143 -11.17 -20.91 1.75
CA GLU A 143 -11.37 -22.06 0.87
C GLU A 143 -10.45 -23.24 1.26
N ALA A 144 -9.14 -23.00 1.41
CA ALA A 144 -8.20 -24.03 1.84
C ALA A 144 -8.52 -24.60 3.23
N ALA A 145 -9.01 -23.76 4.16
CA ALA A 145 -9.43 -24.21 5.48
C ALA A 145 -10.70 -25.09 5.41
N LEU A 146 -11.67 -24.73 4.57
CA LEU A 146 -12.88 -25.51 4.33
C LEU A 146 -12.54 -26.85 3.69
N ASP A 147 -11.68 -26.90 2.66
CA ASP A 147 -11.23 -28.14 2.02
C ASP A 147 -10.53 -29.05 3.04
N ALA A 148 -9.61 -28.51 3.84
CA ALA A 148 -8.92 -29.28 4.87
C ALA A 148 -9.87 -29.81 5.97
N LEU A 149 -10.98 -29.12 6.24
CA LEU A 149 -12.02 -29.58 7.16
C LEU A 149 -12.88 -30.68 6.53
N VAL A 150 -13.26 -30.52 5.26
CA VAL A 150 -14.01 -31.51 4.49
C VAL A 150 -13.21 -32.81 4.37
N ASP A 151 -11.92 -32.74 4.01
CA ASP A 151 -11.03 -33.89 3.93
C ASP A 151 -10.89 -34.62 5.27
N ARG A 152 -10.71 -33.86 6.36
CA ARG A 152 -10.63 -34.44 7.71
C ARG A 152 -11.95 -35.09 8.12
N ALA A 153 -13.08 -34.48 7.80
CA ALA A 153 -14.40 -35.04 8.07
C ALA A 153 -14.63 -36.31 7.26
N ALA A 154 -14.36 -36.28 5.95
CA ALA A 154 -14.47 -37.42 5.05
C ALA A 154 -13.59 -38.59 5.51
N ASN A 155 -12.33 -38.34 5.87
CA ASN A 155 -11.42 -39.37 6.37
C ASN A 155 -11.91 -39.97 7.71
N ARG A 156 -12.48 -39.16 8.61
CA ARG A 156 -13.09 -39.66 9.86
C ARG A 156 -14.32 -40.52 9.58
N ILE A 157 -15.21 -40.08 8.68
CA ILE A 157 -16.40 -40.84 8.28
C ILE A 157 -15.99 -42.16 7.62
N ALA A 158 -15.04 -42.13 6.69
CA ALA A 158 -14.52 -43.30 6.02
C ALA A 158 -13.91 -44.31 7.01
N ARG A 159 -13.11 -43.84 7.98
CA ARG A 159 -12.57 -44.71 9.05
C ARG A 159 -13.66 -45.28 9.95
N ALA A 160 -14.65 -44.47 10.35
CA ALA A 160 -15.75 -44.94 11.19
C ALA A 160 -16.62 -45.97 10.47
N ALA A 161 -16.95 -45.72 9.19
CA ALA A 161 -17.70 -46.64 8.34
C ALA A 161 -16.90 -47.93 8.08
N GLY A 162 -15.61 -47.82 7.74
CA GLY A 162 -14.71 -48.96 7.53
C GLY A 162 -14.58 -49.83 8.77
N ASN A 163 -14.40 -49.23 9.95
CA ASN A 163 -14.34 -49.97 11.22
C ASN A 163 -15.66 -50.70 11.52
N ARG A 164 -16.82 -50.08 11.22
CA ARG A 164 -18.13 -50.74 11.39
C ARG A 164 -18.33 -51.90 10.42
N LEU A 165 -17.97 -51.72 9.15
CA LEU A 165 -18.06 -52.78 8.14
C LEU A 165 -17.13 -53.94 8.49
N MET A 166 -15.88 -53.67 8.85
CA MET A 166 -14.94 -54.71 9.30
C MET A 166 -15.43 -55.43 10.56
N GLY A 167 -16.04 -54.71 11.51
CA GLY A 167 -16.69 -55.31 12.68
C GLY A 167 -17.84 -56.25 12.30
N ALA A 168 -18.70 -55.84 11.36
CA ALA A 168 -19.79 -56.67 10.86
C ALA A 168 -19.29 -57.90 10.10
N PHE A 169 -18.27 -57.75 9.23
CA PHE A 169 -17.64 -58.87 8.55
C PHE A 169 -16.95 -59.83 9.52
N ALA A 170 -16.27 -59.33 10.55
CA ALA A 170 -15.66 -60.17 11.57
C ALA A 170 -16.71 -60.95 12.38
N ALA A 171 -17.86 -60.34 12.69
CA ALA A 171 -18.96 -61.02 13.35
C ALA A 171 -19.60 -62.10 12.45
N ALA A 172 -19.87 -61.77 11.18
CA ALA A 172 -20.44 -62.70 10.21
C ALA A 172 -19.53 -63.90 9.94
N THR A 173 -18.21 -63.68 9.82
CA THR A 173 -17.23 -64.76 9.63
C THR A 173 -17.12 -65.65 10.87
N ARG A 174 -17.18 -65.11 12.09
CA ARG A 174 -17.26 -65.91 13.32
C ARG A 174 -18.52 -66.75 13.38
N GLU A 175 -19.67 -66.16 13.06
CA GLU A 175 -20.95 -66.87 13.00
C GLU A 175 -20.92 -68.00 11.95
N GLN A 176 -20.39 -67.71 10.76
CA GLN A 176 -20.25 -68.72 9.70
C GLN A 176 -19.29 -69.84 10.09
N ARG A 177 -18.19 -69.52 10.79
CA ARG A 177 -17.25 -70.52 11.32
C ARG A 177 -17.92 -71.38 12.40
N ALA A 178 -18.66 -70.79 13.33
CA ALA A 178 -19.42 -71.54 14.33
C ALA A 178 -20.47 -72.48 13.69
N ARG A 179 -21.14 -72.04 12.61
CA ARG A 179 -22.06 -72.91 11.85
C ARG A 179 -21.34 -74.06 11.16
N LEU A 180 -20.18 -73.81 10.56
CA LEU A 180 -19.36 -74.86 9.94
C LEU A 180 -18.87 -75.86 10.98
N ASP A 181 -18.34 -75.40 12.12
CA ASP A 181 -17.90 -76.27 13.21
C ASP A 181 -19.05 -77.10 13.78
N GLY A 182 -20.25 -76.50 13.91
CA GLY A 182 -21.47 -77.22 14.30
C GLY A 182 -21.90 -78.28 13.28
N ALA A 183 -21.80 -77.98 11.97
CA ALA A 183 -22.09 -78.94 10.91
C ALA A 183 -21.06 -80.08 10.90
N VAL A 184 -19.78 -79.79 11.05
CA VAL A 184 -18.70 -80.80 11.15
C VAL A 184 -18.93 -81.70 12.37
N ALA A 185 -19.25 -81.15 13.54
CA ALA A 185 -19.55 -81.94 14.73
C ALA A 185 -20.79 -82.83 14.56
N ALA A 186 -21.81 -82.37 13.83
CA ALA A 186 -22.98 -83.18 13.49
C ALA A 186 -22.63 -84.31 12.51
N PHE A 187 -21.80 -84.03 11.50
CA PHE A 187 -21.25 -85.04 10.60
C PHE A 187 -20.43 -86.09 11.35
N GLU A 188 -19.56 -85.68 12.27
CA GLU A 188 -18.77 -86.59 13.12
C GLU A 188 -19.66 -87.48 13.98
N ARG A 189 -20.73 -86.93 14.59
CA ARG A 189 -21.69 -87.75 15.33
C ARG A 189 -22.40 -88.75 14.42
N ALA A 190 -22.85 -88.33 13.24
CA ALA A 190 -23.51 -89.21 12.29
C ALA A 190 -22.56 -90.33 11.79
N THR A 191 -21.28 -90.02 11.53
CA THR A 191 -20.30 -91.03 11.11
C THR A 191 -19.93 -91.97 12.26
N LEU A 192 -19.82 -91.48 13.50
CA LEU A 192 -19.63 -92.31 14.68
C LEU A 192 -20.83 -93.23 14.94
N GLU A 193 -22.06 -92.73 14.79
CA GLU A 193 -23.29 -93.52 14.92
C GLU A 193 -23.41 -94.57 13.82
N ALA A 194 -23.15 -94.20 12.56
CA ALA A 194 -23.10 -95.14 11.44
C ALA A 194 -21.98 -96.18 11.65
N GLY A 195 -20.82 -95.78 12.18
CA GLY A 195 -19.72 -96.67 12.55
C GLY A 195 -20.12 -97.66 13.65
N ARG A 196 -20.80 -97.20 14.70
CA ARG A 196 -21.35 -98.07 15.76
C ARG A 196 -22.41 -99.02 15.22
N GLN A 197 -23.29 -98.56 14.34
CA GLN A 197 -24.30 -99.40 13.70
C GLN A 197 -23.66 -100.45 12.77
N ALA A 198 -22.63 -100.08 12.02
CA ALA A 198 -21.85 -101.00 11.20
C ALA A 198 -21.11 -102.04 12.07
N GLN A 199 -20.53 -101.64 13.19
CA GLN A 199 -19.91 -102.56 14.16
C GLN A 199 -20.93 -103.48 14.83
N ALA A 200 -22.11 -102.97 15.21
CA ALA A 200 -23.20 -103.79 15.74
C ALA A 200 -23.71 -104.79 14.68
N GLY A 201 -23.83 -104.36 13.43
CA GLY A 201 -24.15 -105.22 12.29
C GLY A 201 -23.10 -106.30 12.06
N ALA A 202 -21.81 -105.95 12.12
CA ALA A 202 -20.70 -106.88 12.01
C ALA A 202 -20.71 -107.93 13.15
N GLN A 203 -20.95 -107.51 14.40
CA GLN A 203 -21.05 -108.43 15.53
C GLN A 203 -22.27 -109.37 15.44
N ILE A 204 -23.40 -108.89 14.90
CA ILE A 204 -24.58 -109.74 14.66
C ILE A 204 -24.28 -110.77 13.58
N LEU A 205 -23.62 -110.37 12.49
CA LEU A 205 -23.16 -111.26 11.41
C LEU A 205 -22.17 -112.30 11.92
N GLU A 206 -21.22 -111.91 12.76
CA GLU A 206 -20.22 -112.79 13.36
C GLU A 206 -20.87 -113.84 14.28
N ARG A 207 -21.86 -113.43 15.10
CA ARG A 207 -22.67 -114.36 15.90
C ARG A 207 -23.50 -115.31 15.03
N ARG A 208 -24.01 -114.84 13.89
CA ARG A 208 -24.75 -115.69 12.93
C ARG A 208 -23.82 -116.71 12.29
N TYR A 209 -22.63 -116.29 11.87
CA TYR A 209 -21.58 -117.13 11.31
C TYR A 209 -21.16 -118.24 12.27
N TRP A 210 -20.93 -117.92 13.55
CA TRP A 210 -20.59 -118.92 14.55
C TRP A 210 -21.71 -119.93 14.82
N ARG A 211 -22.98 -119.51 14.74
CA ARG A 211 -24.14 -120.42 14.88
C ARG A 211 -24.27 -121.35 13.67
N THR A 212 -24.12 -120.83 12.45
CA THR A 212 -24.18 -121.66 11.23
C THR A 212 -23.02 -122.64 11.19
N LEU A 213 -21.81 -122.21 11.58
CA LEU A 213 -20.63 -123.08 11.60
C LEU A 213 -20.76 -124.21 12.63
N ARG A 214 -21.33 -123.94 13.81
CA ARG A 214 -21.65 -124.98 14.81
C ARG A 214 -22.74 -125.93 14.33
N ALA A 215 -23.78 -125.43 13.66
CA ALA A 215 -24.84 -126.27 13.12
C ALA A 215 -24.31 -127.22 12.03
N THR A 216 -23.43 -126.74 11.14
CA THR A 216 -22.82 -127.57 10.10
C THR A 216 -21.85 -128.60 10.68
N LEU A 217 -21.07 -128.25 11.71
CA LEU A 217 -20.19 -129.20 12.39
C LEU A 217 -20.98 -130.28 13.14
N ALA A 218 -22.09 -129.93 13.79
CA ALA A 218 -22.97 -130.90 14.44
C ALA A 218 -23.60 -131.86 13.43
N LEU A 219 -24.09 -131.35 12.28
CA LEU A 219 -24.59 -132.17 11.17
C LEU A 219 -23.51 -133.12 10.61
N GLY A 220 -22.28 -132.61 10.41
CA GLY A 220 -21.14 -133.43 10.00
C GLY A 220 -20.82 -134.55 10.99
N LEU A 221 -20.88 -134.26 12.29
CA LEU A 221 -20.69 -135.25 13.36
C LEU A 221 -21.80 -136.31 13.39
N THR A 222 -23.05 -135.92 13.14
CA THR A 222 -24.16 -136.90 13.04
C THR A 222 -24.06 -137.80 11.81
N MET A 223 -23.57 -137.27 10.68
CA MET A 223 -23.28 -138.06 9.49
C MET A 223 -22.12 -139.05 9.73
N LEU A 224 -21.06 -138.62 10.43
CA LEU A 224 -19.94 -139.49 10.81
C LEU A 224 -20.36 -140.59 11.80
N ALA A 225 -21.19 -140.25 12.80
CA ALA A 225 -21.75 -141.24 13.72
C ALA A 225 -22.68 -142.23 13.00
N GLY A 226 -23.47 -141.75 12.02
CA GLY A 226 -24.27 -142.61 11.14
C GLY A 226 -23.41 -143.54 10.29
N ALA A 227 -22.33 -143.04 9.68
CA ALA A 227 -21.41 -143.86 8.91
C ALA A 227 -20.66 -144.89 9.78
N ALA A 228 -20.28 -144.53 11.01
CA ALA A 228 -19.68 -145.47 11.96
C ALA A 228 -20.68 -146.55 12.41
N ALA A 229 -21.95 -146.20 12.64
CA ALA A 229 -22.99 -147.17 12.96
C ALA A 229 -23.26 -148.14 11.79
N ILE A 230 -23.23 -147.66 10.55
CA ILE A 230 -23.37 -148.49 9.35
C ILE A 230 -22.14 -149.40 9.16
N ALA A 231 -20.93 -148.91 9.43
CA ALA A 231 -19.71 -149.72 9.39
C ALA A 231 -19.70 -150.82 10.46
N VAL A 232 -20.20 -150.53 11.67
CA VAL A 232 -20.36 -151.52 12.75
C VAL A 232 -21.45 -152.55 12.39
N TRP A 233 -22.55 -152.12 11.77
CA TRP A 233 -23.62 -153.02 11.33
C TRP A 233 -23.16 -153.97 10.21
N LEU A 234 -22.31 -153.49 9.30
CA LEU A 234 -21.69 -154.31 8.24
C LEU A 234 -20.60 -155.27 8.78
N ALA A 235 -19.94 -154.94 9.88
CA ALA A 235 -18.93 -155.81 10.51
C ALA A 235 -19.55 -156.98 11.30
N VAL A 236 -20.76 -156.80 11.86
CA VAL A 236 -21.48 -157.85 12.61
C VAL A 236 -22.14 -158.90 11.68
N TRP A 237 -22.35 -158.58 10.41
CA TRP A 237 -23.00 -159.51 9.45
C TRP A 237 -22.01 -160.41 8.69
N ARG A 238 -20.71 -160.38 9.03
CA ARG A 238 -19.66 -161.08 8.27
C ARG A 238 -18.63 -161.86 9.11
N GLY A 239 -18.92 -162.13 10.39
CA GLY A 239 -18.14 -163.04 11.25
C GLY A 239 -19.06 -163.82 12.16
#